data_AF-A0A2K3KW90-F1
#
_entry.id   AF-A0A2K3KW90-F1
#
_cell.length_a   1.000
_cell.length_b   1.000
_cell.length_c   1.000
_cell.angle_alpha   90.00
_cell.angle_beta   90.00
_cell.angle_gamma   90.00
#
_symmetry.space_group_name_H-M   'P 1'
#
loop_
_entity.id
_entity.type
_entity.pdbx_description
1 polymer ?
#
loop_
_entity_poly.entity_id
_entity_poly.type
_entity_poly.pdbx_seq_one_letter_code
_entity_poly.pdbx_strand_id
1 'polypeptide(L)' 'MLMTQRQMLHAQNLRFPNPERLPKVRKSMCRIKHVLTERAIDEPDPRRSAEMKKMINTL' A
#
# COMPACT_ATOMS: atom_id res chain seq x y z
N MET A 1 -6.64 -1.58 -12.49
CA MET A 1 -5.94 -0.97 -11.32
C MET A 1 -6.20 0.54 -11.30
N LEU A 2 -6.39 1.18 -10.12
CA LEU A 2 -6.80 2.61 -10.03
C LEU A 2 -5.80 3.59 -10.66
N MET A 3 -4.50 3.34 -10.52
CA MET A 3 -3.47 4.20 -11.11
C MET A 3 -3.48 4.13 -12.64
N THR A 4 -3.58 2.92 -13.20
CA THR A 4 -3.70 2.71 -14.65
C THR A 4 -4.98 3.38 -15.19
N GLN A 5 -6.11 3.21 -14.49
CA GLN A 5 -7.37 3.85 -14.87
C GLN A 5 -7.27 5.38 -14.84
N ARG A 6 -6.59 5.95 -13.84
CA ARG A 6 -6.33 7.40 -13.77
C ARG A 6 -5.50 7.88 -14.96
N GLN A 7 -4.43 7.17 -15.29
CA GLN A 7 -3.56 7.53 -16.43
C GLN A 7 -4.32 7.45 -17.76
N MET A 8 -5.12 6.40 -17.96
CA MET A 8 -5.92 6.23 -19.17
C MET A 8 -6.95 7.36 -19.36
N LEU A 9 -7.70 7.70 -18.31
CA LEU A 9 -8.69 8.77 -18.38
C LEU A 9 -8.03 10.12 -18.61
N HIS A 10 -6.91 10.40 -17.93
CA HIS A 10 -6.15 11.62 -18.15
C HIS A 10 -5.63 11.73 -19.60
N ALA A 11 -5.16 10.63 -20.20
CA ALA A 11 -4.74 10.62 -21.60
C ALA A 11 -5.88 10.90 -22.60
N GLN A 12 -7.12 10.66 -22.19
CA GLN A 12 -8.33 10.94 -22.98
C GLN A 12 -8.97 12.29 -22.61
N ASN A 13 -8.30 13.15 -21.83
CA ASN A 13 -8.85 14.39 -21.26
C ASN A 13 -10.14 14.18 -20.43
N LEU A 14 -10.32 12.97 -19.90
CA LEU A 14 -11.44 12.62 -19.02
C LEU A 14 -11.02 12.74 -17.55
N ARG A 15 -11.96 13.20 -16.72
CA ARG A 15 -11.74 13.29 -15.27
C ARG A 15 -11.85 11.91 -14.64
N PHE A 16 -10.96 11.61 -13.69
CA PHE A 16 -11.04 10.39 -12.90
C PHE A 16 -12.26 10.43 -11.95
N PRO A 17 -13.19 9.46 -12.04
CA PRO A 17 -14.35 9.42 -11.16
C PRO A 17 -13.93 9.01 -9.74
N ASN A 18 -14.57 9.61 -8.72
CA ASN A 18 -14.33 9.31 -7.30
C ASN A 18 -12.84 9.45 -6.90
N PRO A 19 -12.27 10.67 -6.95
CA PRO A 19 -10.85 10.92 -6.70
C PRO A 19 -10.39 10.51 -5.29
N GLU A 20 -11.31 10.39 -4.34
CA GLU A 20 -11.05 9.98 -2.97
C GLU A 20 -10.65 8.50 -2.84
N ARG A 21 -10.89 7.67 -3.88
CA ARG A 21 -10.49 6.25 -3.88
C ARG A 21 -8.98 6.06 -3.73
N LEU A 22 -8.17 6.90 -4.38
CA LEU A 22 -6.71 6.80 -4.31
C LEU A 22 -6.17 7.09 -2.91
N PRO A 23 -6.54 8.22 -2.25
CA PRO A 23 -6.21 8.44 -0.84
C PRO A 23 -6.70 7.34 0.11
N LYS A 24 -7.91 6.80 -0.09
CA LYS A 24 -8.45 5.72 0.74
C LYS A 24 -7.58 4.46 0.68
N VAL A 25 -7.21 4.04 -0.53
CA VAL A 25 -6.31 2.88 -0.71
C VAL A 25 -4.94 3.15 -0.10
N ARG A 26 -4.34 4.32 -0.35
CA ARG A 26 -3.05 4.71 0.25
C ARG A 26 -3.07 4.68 1.78
N LYS A 27 -4.12 5.23 2.39
CA LYS A 27 -4.28 5.22 3.86
C LYS A 27 -4.46 3.81 4.40
N SER A 28 -5.25 2.97 3.74
CA SER A 28 -5.41 1.57 4.12
C SER A 28 -4.10 0.80 4.04
N MET A 29 -3.35 0.95 2.94
CA MET A 29 -2.03 0.33 2.78
C MET A 29 -1.05 0.78 3.86
N CYS A 30 -1.03 2.08 4.19
CA CYS A 30 -0.20 2.60 5.27
C CYS A 30 -0.57 1.99 6.64
N ARG A 31 -1.87 1.83 6.95
CA ARG A 31 -2.32 1.16 8.18
C ARG A 31 -1.95 -0.32 8.21
N ILE A 32 -2.06 -1.02 7.09
CA ILE A 32 -1.62 -2.42 6.97
C ILE A 32 -0.11 -2.51 7.21
N LYS A 33 0.69 -1.65 6.57
CA LYS A 33 2.14 -1.57 6.78
C LYS A 33 2.49 -1.32 8.24
N HIS A 34 1.75 -0.45 8.92
CA HIS A 34 1.91 -0.18 10.35
C HIS A 34 1.72 -1.45 11.18
N VAL A 35 0.55 -2.09 11.06
CA VAL A 35 0.21 -3.30 11.83
C VAL A 35 1.19 -4.45 11.55
N LEU A 36 1.61 -4.64 10.30
CA LEU A 36 2.59 -5.67 9.96
C LEU A 36 3.97 -5.35 10.55
N THR A 37 4.34 -4.07 10.61
CA THR A 37 5.60 -3.63 11.24
C THR A 37 5.60 -3.89 12.74
N GLU A 38 4.51 -3.57 13.44
CA GLU A 38 4.35 -3.87 14.87
C GLU A 38 4.54 -5.37 15.15
N ARG A 39 3.85 -6.23 14.37
CA ARG A 39 3.99 -7.69 14.49
C ARG A 39 5.42 -8.19 14.23
N ALA A 40 6.13 -7.56 13.28
CA ALA A 40 7.51 -7.92 13.00
C ALA A 40 8.50 -7.46 14.09
N ILE A 41 8.13 -6.48 14.91
CA ILE A 41 8.89 -6.05 16.09
C ILE A 41 8.69 -7.05 17.24
N ASP A 42 7.45 -7.51 17.43
CA ASP A 42 7.09 -8.49 18.46
C ASP A 42 7.59 -9.92 18.15
N GLU A 43 8.14 -10.15 16.96
CA GLU A 43 8.66 -11.44 16.52
C GLU A 43 9.98 -11.79 17.24
N PRO A 44 10.03 -12.86 18.05
CA PRO A 44 11.24 -13.24 18.78
C PRO A 44 12.36 -13.78 17.88
N ASP A 45 12.04 -14.41 16.74
CA ASP A 45 13.07 -14.88 15.80
C ASP A 45 13.56 -13.74 14.90
N PRO A 46 14.82 -13.30 15.02
CA PRO A 46 15.37 -12.21 14.20
C PRO A 46 15.38 -12.53 12.71
N ARG A 47 15.47 -13.81 12.30
CA ARG A 47 15.41 -14.20 10.88
C ARG A 47 14.01 -14.00 10.33
N ARG A 48 13.01 -14.49 11.05
CA ARG A 48 11.60 -14.34 10.69
C ARG A 48 11.17 -12.86 10.67
N SER A 49 11.64 -12.07 11.64
CA SER A 49 11.44 -10.61 11.66
C SER A 49 12.04 -9.93 10.42
N ALA A 50 13.26 -10.32 10.01
CA ALA A 50 13.92 -9.75 8.83
C ALA A 50 13.19 -10.10 7.52
N GLU A 51 12.68 -11.32 7.38
CA GLU A 51 11.85 -11.72 6.23
C GLU A 51 10.53 -10.95 6.18
N MET A 52 9.85 -10.81 7.32
CA MET A 52 8.63 -9.99 7.43
C MET A 52 8.90 -8.54 7.01
N LYS A 53 9.98 -7.93 7.50
CA LYS A 53 10.38 -6.55 7.14
C LYS A 53 10.64 -6.40 5.63
N LYS A 54 11.27 -7.38 4.99
CA LYS A 54 11.48 -7.38 3.53
C LYS A 54 10.14 -7.40 2.78
N MET A 55 9.24 -8.30 3.16
CA MET A 55 7.90 -8.38 2.57
C MET A 55 7.12 -7.05 2.75
N ILE A 56 7.15 -6.47 3.94
CA ILE A 56 6.45 -5.22 4.25
C ILE A 56 6.94 -4.05 3.38
N ASN A 57 8.23 -3.99 3.07
CA ASN A 57 8.79 -2.93 2.22
C ASN A 57 8.40 -3.07 0.74
N THR A 58 7.94 -4.25 0.31
CA THR A 58 7.44 -4.49 -1.05
C THR A 58 5.95 -4.14 -1.23
N LEU A 59 5.23 -3.83 -0.12
CA LEU A 59 3.83 -3.38 -0.09
C LEU A 59 3.70 -1.85 -0.20
#